data_AF-S2KE54-F1
#
_entry.id   AF-S2KE54-F1
#
_cell.length_a   1.000
_cell.length_b   1.000
_cell.length_c   1.000
_cell.angle_alpha   90.00
_cell.angle_beta   90.00
_cell.angle_gamma   90.00
#
_symmetry.space_group_name_H-M   'P 1'
#
loop_
_entity.id
_entity.type
_entity.pdbx_description
1 polymer ?
#
loop_
_entity_poly.entity_id
_entity_poly.type
_entity_poly.pdbx_seq_one_letter_code
_entity_poly.pdbx_strand_id
1 'polypeptide(L)'
;MTHSRPLPSPPDLKIQDYEELNSKYMIEQQQKKAMPLSPPLQPTLKPSPSPLPLISDLSQFHALDIIHDPGYCMFKIQLDKQNTAALCYLPTRCKNIVEFYHIEIPVAYRHQGLGDLLLYRAFQWAEKTQLLVIPTCPFVRKYLETRFPDQKSGDWSCIVLSETPKTL
;
A
#
# COMPACT_ATOMS: atom_id res chain seq x y z
N MET A 1 6.76 31.11 -30.84
CA MET A 1 5.56 30.25 -31.01
C MET A 1 6.01 28.80 -30.77
N THR A 2 5.88 28.30 -29.55
CA THR A 2 6.27 26.93 -29.19
C THR A 2 5.06 26.02 -29.33
N HIS A 3 5.08 25.12 -30.31
CA HIS A 3 4.06 24.10 -30.49
C HIS A 3 4.28 22.98 -29.47
N SER A 4 3.74 23.13 -28.26
CA SER A 4 3.65 22.03 -27.30
C SER A 4 2.66 21.00 -27.86
N ARG A 5 3.17 19.85 -28.34
CA ARG A 5 2.31 18.71 -28.67
C ARG A 5 1.62 18.25 -27.37
N PRO A 6 0.28 18.12 -27.37
CA PRO A 6 -0.43 17.51 -26.25
C PRO A 6 0.14 16.13 -25.95
N LEU A 7 0.25 15.78 -24.67
CA LEU A 7 0.50 14.39 -24.27
C LEU A 7 -0.56 13.50 -24.93
N PRO A 8 -0.19 12.32 -25.44
CA PRO A 8 -1.17 11.39 -25.98
C PRO A 8 -2.21 11.10 -24.88
N SER A 9 -3.48 11.30 -25.20
CA SER A 9 -4.58 10.89 -24.35
C SER A 9 -4.36 9.43 -23.94
N PRO A 10 -4.61 9.04 -22.67
CA PRO A 10 -4.57 7.64 -22.29
C PRO A 10 -5.43 6.85 -23.30
N PRO A 11 -4.97 5.67 -23.76
CA PRO A 11 -5.72 4.89 -24.72
C PRO A 11 -7.13 4.68 -24.15
N ASP A 12 -8.13 4.93 -24.98
CA ASP A 12 -9.56 4.74 -24.69
C ASP A 12 -9.81 3.23 -24.53
N LEU A 13 -9.33 2.67 -23.43
CA LEU A 13 -9.61 1.30 -23.03
C LEU A 13 -11.08 1.29 -22.66
N LYS A 14 -11.88 0.53 -23.41
CA LYS A 14 -13.27 0.36 -23.07
C LYS A 14 -13.34 -0.32 -21.72
N ILE A 15 -14.36 -0.02 -20.92
CA ILE A 15 -14.58 -0.63 -19.59
C ILE A 15 -14.48 -2.17 -19.67
N GLN A 16 -14.90 -2.75 -20.79
CA GLN A 16 -14.78 -4.18 -21.12
C GLN A 16 -13.32 -4.67 -21.13
N ASP A 17 -12.38 -3.88 -21.66
CA ASP A 17 -10.95 -4.22 -21.69
C ASP A 17 -10.35 -4.21 -20.27
N TYR A 18 -10.87 -3.35 -19.39
CA TYR A 18 -10.46 -3.30 -17.98
C TYR A 18 -10.99 -4.48 -17.17
N GLU A 19 -12.25 -4.86 -17.40
CA GLU A 19 -12.87 -6.05 -16.78
C GLU A 19 -12.17 -7.33 -17.23
N GLU A 20 -11.79 -7.43 -18.51
CA GLU A 20 -11.08 -8.59 -19.05
C GLU A 20 -9.65 -8.69 -18.52
N LEU A 21 -8.95 -7.56 -18.40
CA LEU A 21 -7.60 -7.51 -17.82
C LEU A 21 -7.62 -7.90 -16.33
N ASN A 22 -8.61 -7.41 -15.58
CA ASN A 22 -8.83 -7.79 -14.19
C ASN A 22 -9.16 -9.28 -14.08
N SER A 23 -10.06 -9.80 -14.92
CA SER A 23 -10.43 -11.21 -14.93
C SER A 23 -9.23 -12.11 -15.21
N LYS A 24 -8.40 -11.76 -16.19
CA LYS A 24 -7.18 -12.49 -16.54
C LYS A 24 -6.16 -12.47 -15.40
N TYR A 25 -5.98 -11.32 -14.76
CA TYR A 25 -5.11 -11.19 -13.58
C TYR A 25 -5.59 -12.10 -12.45
N MET A 26 -6.90 -12.07 -12.13
CA MET A 26 -7.47 -12.89 -11.05
C MET A 26 -7.34 -14.40 -11.33
N ILE A 27 -7.53 -14.84 -12.57
CA ILE A 27 -7.35 -16.24 -12.98
C ILE A 27 -5.87 -16.66 -12.83
N GLU A 28 -4.93 -15.81 -13.23
CA GLU A 28 -3.51 -16.10 -13.10
C GLU A 28 -3.08 -16.24 -11.63
N GLN A 29 -3.65 -15.44 -10.72
CA GLN A 29 -3.39 -15.56 -9.28
C GLN A 29 -3.98 -16.85 -8.68
N GLN A 30 -5.17 -17.28 -9.14
CA GLN A 30 -5.79 -18.53 -8.70
C GLN A 30 -4.97 -19.75 -9.12
N GLN A 31 -4.40 -19.74 -10.32
CA GLN A 31 -3.54 -20.82 -10.82
C GLN A 31 -2.23 -20.92 -10.03
N LYS A 32 -1.64 -19.79 -9.59
CA LYS A 32 -0.45 -19.77 -8.73
C LYS A 32 -0.70 -20.34 -7.33
N LYS A 33 -1.94 -20.30 -6.84
CA LYS A 33 -2.36 -20.86 -5.55
C LYS A 33 -2.42 -22.40 -5.53
N ALA A 34 -2.44 -23.06 -6.69
CA ALA A 34 -2.66 -24.50 -6.82
C ALA A 34 -1.40 -25.38 -6.76
N MET A 35 -0.20 -24.82 -6.56
CA MET A 35 0.99 -25.63 -6.27
C MET A 35 1.01 -26.03 -4.78
N PRO A 36 1.21 -27.32 -4.44
CA PRO A 36 1.16 -27.78 -3.06
C PRO A 36 2.37 -27.27 -2.26
N LEU A 37 2.09 -26.47 -1.23
CA LEU A 37 3.05 -26.11 -0.19
C LEU A 37 3.15 -27.28 0.81
N SER A 38 4.39 -27.72 1.07
CA SER A 38 4.79 -28.75 2.04
C SER A 38 4.24 -28.51 3.47
N PRO A 39 4.16 -29.56 4.33
CA PRO A 39 3.46 -29.49 5.62
C PRO A 39 4.20 -28.65 6.70
N PRO A 40 3.50 -28.27 7.80
CA PRO A 40 3.99 -27.27 8.74
C PRO A 40 4.94 -27.85 9.80
N LEU A 41 6.04 -27.14 10.06
CA LEU A 41 6.88 -27.34 11.25
C LEU A 41 6.16 -26.76 12.48
N GLN A 42 5.91 -27.60 13.47
CA GLN A 42 5.36 -27.22 14.77
C GLN A 42 6.38 -26.39 15.60
N PRO A 43 5.94 -25.43 16.44
CA PRO A 43 6.79 -24.81 17.45
C PRO A 43 6.63 -25.51 18.83
N THR A 44 7.74 -25.91 19.43
CA THR A 44 7.80 -26.41 20.82
C THR A 44 8.06 -25.28 21.83
N LEU A 45 7.07 -25.07 22.71
CA LEU A 45 7.09 -24.70 24.14
C LEU A 45 8.29 -23.93 24.74
N LYS A 46 7.98 -22.85 25.50
CA LYS A 46 7.96 -22.84 26.99
C LYS A 46 7.36 -21.52 27.56
N PRO A 47 6.66 -21.55 28.72
CA PRO A 47 6.17 -20.37 29.42
C PRO A 47 7.12 -19.92 30.55
N SER A 48 7.18 -18.62 30.84
CA SER A 48 7.80 -18.10 32.07
C SER A 48 7.05 -16.85 32.56
N PRO A 49 6.78 -16.70 33.87
CA PRO A 49 5.95 -15.63 34.41
C PRO A 49 6.77 -14.53 35.08
N SER A 50 6.35 -13.27 34.92
CA SER A 50 6.47 -12.24 35.96
C SER A 50 5.58 -11.04 35.62
N PRO A 51 4.77 -10.52 36.56
CA PRO A 51 3.91 -9.37 36.34
C PRO A 51 4.61 -8.08 36.80
N LEU A 52 4.76 -7.12 35.89
CA LEU A 52 5.03 -5.72 36.24
C LEU A 52 4.13 -4.82 35.38
N PRO A 53 3.62 -3.72 35.94
CA PRO A 53 2.49 -3.00 35.38
C PRO A 53 3.00 -2.11 34.25
N LEU A 54 2.75 -2.48 33.00
CA LEU A 54 3.05 -1.62 31.89
C LEU A 54 1.86 -0.69 31.67
N ILE A 55 2.03 0.57 32.04
CA ILE A 55 1.27 1.68 31.49
C ILE A 55 1.63 1.70 29.99
N SER A 56 0.89 0.94 29.18
CA SER A 56 0.97 0.92 27.71
C SER A 56 -0.36 1.39 27.15
N ASP A 57 -0.80 2.57 27.60
CA ASP A 57 -1.89 3.30 26.99
C ASP A 57 -1.32 4.14 25.83
N LEU A 58 -2.13 4.36 24.79
CA LEU A 58 -1.94 5.26 23.63
C LEU A 58 -1.47 4.72 22.26
N SER A 59 -1.73 3.45 21.91
CA SER A 59 -2.11 3.12 20.52
C SER A 59 -2.92 1.83 20.47
N GLN A 60 -4.20 1.92 20.14
CA GLN A 60 -5.10 0.75 20.01
C GLN A 60 -4.69 -0.20 18.87
N PHE A 61 -3.88 0.27 17.91
CA PHE A 61 -3.52 -0.46 16.70
C PHE A 61 -2.02 -0.37 16.43
N HIS A 62 -1.42 -1.50 16.04
CA HIS A 62 0.01 -1.60 15.71
C HIS A 62 0.21 -1.99 14.24
N ALA A 63 1.39 -1.68 13.69
CA ALA A 63 1.70 -1.95 12.29
C ALA A 63 1.67 -3.45 11.93
N LEU A 64 1.82 -4.32 12.94
CA LEU A 64 1.75 -5.78 12.81
C LEU A 64 0.31 -6.27 12.60
N ASP A 65 -0.69 -5.48 12.98
CA ASP A 65 -2.11 -5.81 12.80
C ASP A 65 -2.58 -5.59 11.35
N ILE A 66 -1.73 -4.95 10.53
CA ILE A 66 -2.00 -4.72 9.12
C ILE A 66 -1.68 -5.98 8.31
N ILE A 67 -2.70 -6.50 7.66
CA ILE A 67 -2.63 -7.65 6.77
C ILE A 67 -2.43 -7.13 5.35
N HIS A 68 -1.38 -7.62 4.69
CA HIS A 68 -1.22 -7.46 3.24
C HIS A 68 -2.04 -8.54 2.54
N ASP A 69 -2.95 -8.12 1.66
CA ASP A 69 -3.80 -9.00 0.86
C ASP A 69 -3.50 -8.78 -0.63
N PRO A 70 -2.51 -9.50 -1.19
CA PRO A 70 -2.11 -9.35 -2.60
C PRO A 70 -3.22 -9.74 -3.58
N GLY A 71 -4.16 -10.60 -3.18
CA GLY A 71 -5.26 -11.04 -4.04
C GLY A 71 -6.26 -9.92 -4.33
N TYR A 72 -6.37 -8.97 -3.39
CA TYR A 72 -7.20 -7.77 -3.52
C TYR A 72 -6.38 -6.48 -3.69
N CYS A 73 -5.06 -6.60 -3.86
CA CYS A 73 -4.13 -5.48 -3.98
C CYS A 73 -4.33 -4.41 -2.89
N MET A 74 -4.38 -4.84 -1.61
CA MET A 74 -4.60 -3.91 -0.51
C MET A 74 -3.85 -4.29 0.76
N PHE A 75 -3.62 -3.29 1.61
CA PHE A 75 -3.23 -3.43 3.00
C PHE A 75 -4.44 -3.08 3.84
N LYS A 76 -4.84 -3.94 4.78
CA LYS A 76 -6.07 -3.76 5.56
C LYS A 76 -5.85 -4.06 7.04
N ILE A 77 -6.61 -3.38 7.88
CA ILE A 77 -6.71 -3.63 9.31
C ILE A 77 -8.18 -3.69 9.72
N GLN A 78 -8.54 -4.74 10.44
CA GLN A 78 -9.87 -4.89 11.01
C GLN A 78 -9.95 -4.07 12.30
N LEU A 79 -10.88 -3.11 12.37
CA LEU A 79 -10.99 -2.18 13.50
C LEU A 79 -12.04 -2.67 14.51
N ASP A 80 -13.16 -3.17 14.01
CA ASP A 80 -14.22 -3.84 14.77
C ASP A 80 -14.94 -4.87 13.87
N LYS A 81 -16.14 -5.34 14.25
CA LYS A 81 -16.89 -6.35 13.47
C LYS A 81 -17.38 -5.85 12.10
N GLN A 82 -17.47 -4.55 11.88
CA GLN A 82 -18.07 -3.93 10.68
C GLN A 82 -17.12 -2.96 9.97
N ASN A 83 -16.13 -2.41 10.68
CA ASN A 83 -15.22 -1.39 10.16
C ASN A 83 -13.85 -1.97 9.82
N THR A 84 -13.40 -1.67 8.60
CA THR A 84 -12.06 -1.99 8.10
C THR A 84 -11.45 -0.73 7.53
N ALA A 85 -10.19 -0.45 7.88
CA ALA A 85 -9.40 0.57 7.20
C ALA A 85 -8.50 -0.11 6.18
N ALA A 86 -8.33 0.50 5.01
CA ALA A 86 -7.56 -0.10 3.93
C ALA A 86 -6.84 0.93 3.07
N LEU A 87 -5.64 0.55 2.61
CA LEU A 87 -4.89 1.20 1.54
C LEU A 87 -4.90 0.28 0.33
N CYS A 88 -5.40 0.77 -0.80
CA CYS A 88 -5.47 0.04 -2.05
C CYS A 88 -4.34 0.46 -3.00
N TYR A 89 -3.82 -0.49 -3.74
CA TYR A 89 -2.83 -0.25 -4.79
C TYR A 89 -3.19 -0.96 -6.09
N LEU A 90 -2.57 -0.54 -7.19
CA LEU A 90 -2.67 -1.20 -8.49
C LEU A 90 -1.27 -1.55 -9.02
N PRO A 91 -1.06 -2.75 -9.59
CA PRO A 91 0.12 -3.02 -10.38
C PRO A 91 0.07 -2.19 -11.67
N THR A 92 1.22 -1.72 -12.14
CA THR A 92 1.31 -1.02 -13.42
C THR A 92 1.77 -1.96 -14.55
N ARG A 93 1.91 -1.44 -15.77
CA ARG A 93 2.54 -2.17 -16.88
C ARG A 93 4.02 -2.49 -16.61
N CYS A 94 4.67 -1.72 -15.74
CA CYS A 94 6.04 -1.97 -15.30
C CYS A 94 6.01 -2.90 -14.08
N LYS A 95 6.68 -4.05 -14.17
CA LYS A 95 6.64 -5.09 -13.13
C LYS A 95 7.12 -4.64 -11.75
N ASN A 96 7.99 -3.64 -11.72
CA ASN A 96 8.57 -3.09 -10.50
C ASN A 96 7.90 -1.79 -10.06
N ILE A 97 6.75 -1.41 -10.61
CA ILE A 97 6.06 -0.16 -10.25
C ILE A 97 4.62 -0.46 -9.87
N VAL A 98 4.21 0.06 -8.72
CA VAL A 98 2.84 0.01 -8.19
C VAL A 98 2.32 1.41 -7.93
N GLU A 99 1.00 1.58 -7.96
CA GLU A 99 0.33 2.85 -7.72
C GLU A 99 -0.48 2.78 -6.43
N PHE A 100 -0.23 3.68 -5.48
CA PHE A 100 -1.07 3.85 -4.29
C PHE A 100 -2.15 4.89 -4.59
N TYR A 101 -3.35 4.42 -4.93
CA TYR A 101 -4.40 5.26 -5.52
C TYR A 101 -5.50 5.66 -4.53
N HIS A 102 -5.75 4.85 -3.49
CA HIS A 102 -6.84 5.11 -2.56
C HIS A 102 -6.54 4.59 -1.16
N ILE A 103 -6.97 5.35 -0.15
CA ILE A 103 -6.98 4.94 1.25
C ILE A 103 -8.32 5.35 1.84
N GLU A 104 -8.95 4.45 2.59
CA GLU A 104 -10.19 4.73 3.31
C GLU A 104 -10.03 4.40 4.78
N ILE A 105 -10.39 5.36 5.62
CA ILE A 105 -10.45 5.22 7.07
C ILE A 105 -11.88 5.54 7.49
N PRO A 106 -12.61 4.59 8.11
CA PRO A 106 -13.96 4.84 8.60
C PRO A 106 -14.01 6.05 9.52
N VAL A 107 -15.06 6.87 9.41
CA VAL A 107 -15.17 8.20 10.04
C VAL A 107 -14.86 8.16 11.54
N ALA A 108 -15.37 7.15 12.25
CA ALA A 108 -15.17 6.99 13.69
C ALA A 108 -13.71 6.77 14.11
N TYR A 109 -12.85 6.35 13.17
CA TYR A 109 -11.45 6.01 13.40
C TYR A 109 -10.47 6.99 12.73
N ARG A 110 -10.98 8.08 12.15
CA ARG A 110 -10.13 9.13 11.57
C ARG A 110 -9.37 9.86 12.68
N HIS A 111 -8.27 10.51 12.29
CA HIS A 111 -7.40 11.29 13.18
C HIS A 111 -6.67 10.49 14.29
N GLN A 112 -6.67 9.15 14.21
CA GLN A 112 -5.97 8.25 15.14
C GLN A 112 -4.64 7.70 14.58
N GLY A 113 -4.13 8.26 13.48
CA GLY A 113 -2.87 7.80 12.87
C GLY A 113 -2.96 6.49 12.06
N LEU A 114 -4.14 5.91 11.86
CA LEU A 114 -4.33 4.67 11.09
C LEU A 114 -3.86 4.78 9.63
N GLY A 115 -4.06 5.94 9.00
CA GLY A 115 -3.61 6.15 7.62
C GLY A 115 -2.08 6.11 7.50
N ASP A 116 -1.39 6.77 8.43
CA ASP A 116 0.07 6.75 8.53
C ASP A 116 0.58 5.32 8.79
N LEU A 117 -0.13 4.57 9.64
CA LEU A 117 0.22 3.19 9.96
C LEU A 117 0.12 2.26 8.74
N LEU A 118 -0.97 2.38 7.98
CA LEU A 118 -1.18 1.66 6.71
C LEU A 118 -0.06 1.98 5.72
N LEU A 119 0.27 3.26 5.56
CA LEU A 119 1.32 3.68 4.65
C LEU A 119 2.70 3.21 5.07
N TYR A 120 3.03 3.31 6.36
CA TYR A 120 4.29 2.81 6.90
C TYR A 120 4.50 1.34 6.54
N ARG A 121 3.49 0.49 6.78
CA ARG A 121 3.56 -0.94 6.47
C ARG A 121 3.68 -1.19 4.96
N ALA A 122 2.97 -0.43 4.15
CA ALA A 122 2.98 -0.57 2.70
C ALA A 122 4.29 -0.12 2.05
N PHE A 123 4.89 0.98 2.52
CA PHE A 123 6.22 1.41 2.06
C PHE A 123 7.32 0.44 2.48
N GLN A 124 7.27 -0.10 3.69
CA GLN A 124 8.17 -1.19 4.08
C GLN A 124 8.07 -2.41 3.16
N TRP A 125 6.86 -2.73 2.69
CA TRP A 125 6.69 -3.80 1.72
C TRP A 125 7.31 -3.41 0.37
N ALA A 126 7.08 -2.20 -0.13
CA ALA A 126 7.65 -1.72 -1.37
C ALA A 126 9.19 -1.72 -1.35
N GLU A 127 9.82 -1.22 -0.28
CA GLU A 127 11.28 -1.24 -0.10
C GLU A 127 11.83 -2.68 -0.10
N LYS A 128 11.26 -3.57 0.72
CA LYS A 128 11.70 -4.96 0.84
C LYS A 128 11.56 -5.74 -0.46
N THR A 129 10.58 -5.36 -1.30
CA THR A 129 10.32 -6.01 -2.59
C THR A 129 10.94 -5.27 -3.77
N GLN A 130 11.71 -4.21 -3.52
CA GLN A 130 12.37 -3.38 -4.54
C GLN A 130 11.37 -2.82 -5.56
N LEU A 131 10.16 -2.49 -5.10
CA LEU A 131 9.12 -1.84 -5.89
C LEU A 131 9.24 -0.33 -5.81
N LEU A 132 8.90 0.32 -6.91
CA LEU A 132 8.68 1.74 -7.02
C LEU A 132 7.19 2.05 -6.83
N VAL A 133 6.86 3.16 -6.17
CA VAL A 133 5.51 3.57 -5.82
C VAL A 133 5.17 4.89 -6.48
N ILE A 134 4.04 4.93 -7.20
CA ILE A 134 3.41 6.15 -7.69
C ILE A 134 2.31 6.57 -6.69
N PRO A 135 2.46 7.70 -5.97
CA PRO A 135 1.47 8.13 -4.98
C PRO A 135 0.40 9.03 -5.62
N THR A 136 -0.61 8.46 -6.28
CA THR A 136 -1.69 9.27 -6.88
C THR A 136 -2.73 9.71 -5.86
N CYS A 137 -2.93 8.92 -4.81
CA CYS A 137 -3.81 9.24 -3.69
C CYS A 137 -3.39 10.57 -3.02
N PRO A 138 -4.31 11.55 -2.86
CA PRO A 138 -3.99 12.83 -2.22
C PRO A 138 -3.49 12.69 -0.77
N PHE A 139 -4.02 11.73 -0.03
CA PHE A 139 -3.58 11.46 1.35
C PHE A 139 -2.12 10.99 1.37
N VAL A 140 -1.75 10.09 0.45
CA VAL A 140 -0.38 9.58 0.35
C VAL A 140 0.59 10.69 -0.02
N ARG A 141 0.24 11.54 -0.99
CA ARG A 141 1.05 12.73 -1.32
C ARG A 141 1.27 13.62 -0.12
N LYS A 142 0.20 13.96 0.61
CA LYS A 142 0.29 14.79 1.81
C LYS A 142 1.14 14.16 2.92
N TYR A 143 1.01 12.85 3.12
CA TYR A 143 1.84 12.10 4.07
C TYR A 143 3.33 12.25 3.73
N LEU A 144 3.66 12.04 2.46
CA LEU A 144 5.02 12.15 1.92
C LEU A 144 5.58 13.58 2.04
N GLU A 145 4.80 14.61 1.68
CA GLU A 145 5.17 16.02 1.83
C GLU A 145 5.45 16.41 3.30
N THR A 146 4.64 15.90 4.23
CA THR A 146 4.74 16.26 5.64
C THR A 146 5.92 15.57 6.32
N ARG A 147 6.16 14.29 6.01
CA ARG A 147 7.18 13.49 6.69
C ARG A 147 8.59 13.71 6.13
N PHE A 148 8.70 14.22 4.92
CA PHE A 148 9.96 14.32 4.21
C PHE A 148 10.04 15.60 3.37
N PRO A 149 9.97 16.78 4.02
CA PRO A 149 9.87 18.08 3.35
C PRO A 149 11.06 18.38 2.44
N ASP A 150 12.25 17.87 2.77
CA ASP A 150 13.50 18.25 2.07
C ASP A 150 13.89 17.33 0.91
N GLN A 151 13.10 16.27 0.61
CA GLN A 151 13.35 15.18 -0.38
C GLN A 151 14.70 14.43 -0.27
N LYS A 152 15.71 15.02 0.37
CA LYS A 152 17.09 14.52 0.54
C LYS A 152 17.30 13.71 1.83
N SER A 153 16.32 13.72 2.72
CA SER A 153 16.41 13.13 4.08
C SER A 153 15.72 11.77 4.22
N GLY A 154 14.81 11.42 3.29
CA GLY A 154 14.17 10.10 3.28
C GLY A 154 14.94 9.13 2.39
N ASP A 155 14.95 7.85 2.73
CA ASP A 155 15.44 6.79 1.84
C ASP A 155 14.36 6.52 0.76
N TRP A 156 14.20 7.47 -0.16
CA TRP A 156 13.13 7.49 -1.18
C TRP A 156 13.42 6.61 -2.40
N SER A 157 14.28 5.61 -2.27
CA SER A 157 14.66 4.74 -3.40
C SER A 157 13.44 4.08 -4.07
N CYS A 158 12.33 3.94 -3.34
CA CYS A 158 11.11 3.30 -3.79
C CYS A 158 10.00 4.26 -4.28
N ILE A 159 10.20 5.57 -4.47
CA ILE A 159 9.09 6.49 -4.83
C ILE A 159 9.35 7.20 -6.16
N VAL A 160 8.34 7.16 -7.03
CA VAL A 160 8.34 7.81 -8.35
C VAL A 160 7.40 9.02 -8.30
N LEU A 161 7.99 10.20 -8.22
CA LEU A 161 7.28 11.46 -8.37
C LEU A 161 7.44 11.92 -9.83
N SER A 162 6.34 12.30 -10.49
CA SER A 162 6.44 13.05 -11.74
C SER A 162 6.96 14.45 -11.40
N GLU A 163 8.19 14.78 -11.78
CA GLU A 163 8.68 16.15 -11.68
C GLU A 163 7.76 17.07 -12.50
N THR A 164 7.23 18.13 -11.89
CA THR A 164 6.71 19.25 -12.68
C THR A 164 7.92 19.98 -13.29
N PRO A 165 7.87 20.39 -14.58
CA PRO A 165 8.94 21.19 -15.15
C PRO A 165 9.04 22.48 -14.33
N LYS A 166 10.22 22.76 -13.76
CA LYS A 166 10.54 24.08 -13.22
C LYS A 166 10.49 25.07 -14.39
N THR A 167 9.45 25.89 -14.43
CA THR A 167 9.41 27.07 -15.28
C THR A 167 10.52 28.01 -14.81
N LEU A 168 11.56 28.15 -15.62
CA LEU A 168 12.58 29.21 -15.53
C LEU A 168 12.02 30.53 -16.07
#